data_AF-A0A081QFH3-F1
#
_entry.id   AF-A0A081QFH3-F1
#
_cell.length_a   1.000
_cell.length_b   1.000
_cell.length_c   1.000
_cell.angle_alpha   90.00
_cell.angle_beta   90.00
_cell.angle_gamma   90.00
#
_symmetry.space_group_name_H-M   'P 1'
#
loop_
_entity.id
_entity.type
_entity.pdbx_description
1 polymer ?
#
loop_
_entity_poly.entity_id
_entity_poly.type
_entity_poly.pdbx_seq_one_letter_code
_entity_poly.pdbx_strand_id
1 'polypeptide(L)'
;MDNVLLSLSEWIKSIIKDTITRLVEIEKDSDHYPELMDVSTTCEFLGIKYDTFSDNYRYMKGFPKELPGKKWSKRAIKEWLSNQI
;
A
#
# COMPACT_ATOMS: atom_id res chain seq x y z
N MET A 1 -8.65 43.17 -17.21
CA MET A 1 -8.37 42.90 -15.78
C MET A 1 -8.98 41.57 -15.37
N ASP A 2 -10.23 41.32 -15.77
CA ASP A 2 -10.96 40.07 -15.52
C ASP A 2 -10.24 38.79 -15.97
N ASN A 3 -9.62 38.78 -17.16
CA ASN A 3 -8.88 37.60 -17.64
C ASN A 3 -7.65 37.24 -16.79
N VAL A 4 -7.01 38.21 -16.13
CA VAL A 4 -5.84 37.98 -15.27
C VAL A 4 -6.28 37.42 -13.92
N LEU A 5 -7.42 37.89 -13.40
CA LEU A 5 -8.00 37.38 -12.16
C LEU A 5 -8.57 35.96 -12.34
N LEU A 6 -9.16 35.69 -13.51
CA LEU A 6 -9.61 34.35 -13.88
C LEU A 6 -8.44 33.37 -14.00
N SER A 7 -7.37 33.74 -14.71
CA SER A 7 -6.20 32.86 -14.87
C SER A 7 -5.49 32.59 -13.54
N LEU A 8 -5.40 33.59 -12.65
CA LEU A 8 -4.88 33.41 -11.30
C LEU A 8 -5.77 32.47 -10.47
N SER A 9 -7.10 32.60 -10.57
CA SER A 9 -8.05 31.72 -9.89
C SER A 9 -7.91 30.26 -10.35
N GLU A 10 -7.77 30.03 -11.65
CA GLU A 10 -7.59 28.70 -12.23
C GLU A 10 -6.25 28.08 -11.81
N TRP A 11 -5.17 28.88 -11.79
CA TRP A 11 -3.87 28.43 -11.33
C TRP A 11 -3.89 27.98 -9.86
N ILE A 12 -4.50 28.79 -8.98
CA ILE A 12 -4.66 28.43 -7.56
C ILE A 12 -5.49 27.14 -7.42
N LYS A 13 -6.60 27.02 -8.16
CA LYS A 13 -7.43 25.80 -8.15
C LYS A 13 -6.66 24.57 -8.61
N SER A 14 -5.76 24.70 -9.58
CA SER A 14 -4.90 23.61 -10.04
C SER A 14 -3.96 23.14 -8.93
N ILE A 15 -3.27 24.08 -8.25
CA ILE A 15 -2.35 23.74 -7.15
C ILE A 15 -3.07 23.02 -6.02
N ILE A 16 -4.27 23.49 -5.65
CA ILE A 16 -5.07 22.86 -4.59
C ILE A 16 -5.47 21.45 -5.00
N LYS A 17 -5.95 21.24 -6.23
CA LYS A 17 -6.32 19.92 -6.75
C LYS A 17 -5.14 18.95 -6.78
N ASP A 18 -3.98 19.39 -7.27
CA ASP A 18 -2.77 18.56 -7.31
C ASP A 18 -2.32 18.17 -5.90
N THR A 19 -2.37 19.11 -4.96
CA THR A 19 -2.00 18.86 -3.55
C THR A 19 -2.94 17.85 -2.91
N ILE A 20 -4.25 18.00 -3.08
CA ILE A 20 -5.25 17.06 -2.56
C ILE A 20 -5.08 15.69 -3.19
N THR A 21 -4.83 15.63 -4.50
CA THR A 21 -4.63 14.35 -5.22
C THR A 21 -3.43 13.61 -4.68
N ARG A 22 -2.30 14.30 -4.49
CA ARG A 22 -1.10 13.70 -3.87
C ARG A 22 -1.34 13.24 -2.44
N LEU A 23 -2.08 14.01 -1.63
CA LEU A 23 -2.44 13.59 -0.28
C LEU A 23 -3.30 12.32 -0.30
N VAL A 24 -4.29 12.25 -1.18
CA VAL A 24 -5.12 11.06 -1.35
C VAL A 24 -4.32 9.86 -1.86
N GLU A 25 -3.36 10.07 -2.76
CA GLU A 25 -2.45 9.01 -3.22
C GLU A 25 -1.57 8.50 -2.09
N ILE A 26 -1.01 9.39 -1.26
CA ILE A 26 -0.24 9.03 -0.07
C ILE A 26 -1.09 8.22 0.90
N GLU A 27 -2.33 8.64 1.18
CA GLU A 27 -3.26 7.94 2.06
C GLU A 27 -3.69 6.57 1.50
N LYS A 28 -3.86 6.46 0.17
CA LYS A 28 -4.20 5.19 -0.50
C LYS A 28 -3.05 4.19 -0.51
N ASP A 29 -1.81 4.67 -0.62
CA ASP A 29 -0.61 3.85 -0.49
C ASP A 29 -0.21 3.59 0.96
N SER A 30 -0.75 4.35 1.92
CA SER A 30 -0.55 4.14 3.34
C SER A 30 -1.59 3.18 3.90
N ASP A 31 -1.47 1.91 3.53
CA ASP A 31 -1.90 0.83 4.42
C ASP A 31 -1.04 0.77 5.71
N HIS A 32 -0.15 1.75 5.94
CA HIS A 32 0.71 1.93 7.12
C HIS A 32 1.75 0.81 7.33
N TYR A 33 1.79 -0.18 6.44
CA TYR A 33 2.73 -1.28 6.52
C TYR A 33 4.01 -1.00 5.72
N PRO A 34 5.19 -1.35 6.28
CA PRO A 34 6.47 -1.24 5.58
C PRO A 34 6.51 -2.19 4.37
N GLU A 35 7.35 -1.88 3.38
CA GLU A 35 7.51 -2.75 2.20
C GLU A 35 8.03 -4.14 2.60
N LEU A 36 8.93 -4.22 3.58
CA LEU A 36 9.44 -5.47 4.12
C LEU A 36 8.83 -5.70 5.50
N MET A 37 7.81 -6.55 5.53
CA MET A 37 7.04 -6.88 6.74
C MET A 37 7.66 -8.09 7.44
N ASP A 38 7.84 -8.00 8.75
CA ASP A 38 8.15 -9.19 9.56
C ASP A 38 6.91 -10.07 9.73
N VAL A 39 7.06 -11.18 10.46
CA VAL A 39 5.97 -12.15 10.62
C VAL A 39 4.75 -11.56 11.32
N SER A 40 4.92 -10.75 12.37
CA SER A 40 3.83 -10.08 13.09
C SER A 40 3.09 -9.12 12.18
N THR A 41 3.84 -8.26 11.50
CA THR A 41 3.32 -7.26 10.58
C THR A 41 2.57 -7.92 9.41
N THR A 42 3.09 -9.04 8.90
CA THR A 42 2.45 -9.81 7.82
C THR A 42 1.14 -10.45 8.29
N CYS A 43 1.09 -10.97 9.51
CA CYS A 43 -0.13 -11.53 10.10
C CYS A 43 -1.20 -10.45 10.29
N GLU A 44 -0.81 -9.28 10.82
CA GLU A 44 -1.71 -8.13 10.96
C GLU A 44 -2.22 -7.65 9.60
N PHE A 45 -1.34 -7.49 8.61
CA PHE A 45 -1.71 -7.10 7.25
C PHE A 45 -2.73 -8.05 6.62
N LEU A 46 -2.58 -9.35 6.83
CA LEU A 46 -3.48 -10.39 6.31
C LEU A 46 -4.74 -10.58 7.18
N GLY A 47 -4.80 -10.01 8.39
CA GLY A 47 -5.89 -10.19 9.33
C GLY A 47 -5.99 -11.62 9.90
N ILE A 48 -4.87 -12.33 10.02
CA ILE A 48 -4.81 -13.73 10.47
C ILE A 48 -3.92 -13.92 11.70
N LYS A 49 -4.08 -15.06 12.39
CA LYS A 49 -3.23 -15.44 13.52
C LYS A 49 -1.87 -15.95 13.06
N TYR A 50 -0.88 -15.82 13.95
CA TYR A 50 0.48 -16.34 13.73
C TYR A 50 0.49 -17.81 13.36
N ASP A 51 -0.23 -18.67 14.11
CA ASP A 51 -0.27 -20.11 13.86
C ASP A 51 -0.83 -20.40 12.45
N THR A 52 -1.89 -19.68 12.06
CA THR A 52 -2.46 -19.77 10.72
C THR A 52 -1.45 -19.40 9.65
N PHE A 53 -0.70 -18.30 9.84
CA PHE A 53 0.33 -17.88 8.91
C PHE A 53 1.49 -18.89 8.84
N SER A 54 2.01 -19.32 9.98
CA SER A 54 3.17 -20.22 10.08
C SER A 54 2.87 -21.61 9.54
N ASP A 55 1.70 -22.16 9.85
CA ASP A 55 1.37 -23.54 9.53
C ASP A 55 0.81 -23.71 8.12
N ASN A 56 0.20 -22.65 7.56
CA ASN A 56 -0.47 -22.74 6.27
C ASN A 56 0.18 -21.85 5.21
N TYR A 57 0.27 -20.54 5.43
CA TYR A 57 0.63 -19.58 4.39
C TYR A 57 2.13 -19.50 4.11
N ARG A 58 2.95 -19.47 5.17
CA ARG A 58 4.40 -19.23 5.09
C ARG A 58 5.12 -20.18 4.13
N TYR A 59 4.68 -21.43 4.09
CA TYR A 59 5.25 -22.49 3.26
C TYR A 59 4.32 -22.92 2.12
N MET A 60 3.21 -22.21 1.92
CA MET A 60 2.25 -22.49 0.85
C MET A 60 2.91 -22.30 -0.51
N LYS A 61 2.75 -23.29 -1.39
CA LYS A 61 3.22 -23.17 -2.77
C LYS A 61 2.50 -22.00 -3.46
N GLY A 62 3.27 -21.06 -3.98
CA GLY A 62 2.77 -19.88 -4.68
C GLY A 62 2.55 -18.65 -3.80
N PHE A 63 2.60 -18.80 -2.47
CA PHE A 63 2.66 -17.64 -1.57
C PHE A 63 4.01 -16.93 -1.70
N PRO A 64 4.09 -15.60 -1.49
CA PRO A 64 5.34 -14.85 -1.57
C PRO A 64 6.47 -15.46 -0.73
N LYS A 65 7.64 -15.55 -1.35
CA LYS A 65 8.82 -16.17 -0.74
C LYS A 65 9.32 -15.35 0.44
N GLU A 66 9.72 -16.05 1.50
CA GLU A 66 10.43 -15.47 2.63
C GLU A 66 11.80 -14.93 2.20
N LEU A 67 12.04 -13.66 2.51
CA LEU A 67 13.30 -12.94 2.30
C LEU A 67 14.21 -13.05 3.54
N PRO A 68 15.52 -12.77 3.41
CA PRO A 68 16.45 -12.79 4.53
C PRO A 68 15.94 -11.97 5.73
N GLY A 69 16.12 -12.52 6.93
CA GLY A 69 15.61 -11.92 8.16
C GLY A 69 14.14 -12.21 8.47
N LYS A 70 13.56 -13.25 7.85
CA LYS A 70 12.15 -13.65 8.02
C LYS A 70 11.18 -12.52 7.68
N LYS A 71 11.35 -11.95 6.48
CA LYS A 71 10.53 -10.84 5.97
C LYS A 71 9.80 -11.18 4.68
N TRP A 72 8.68 -10.51 4.44
CA TRP A 72 7.89 -10.64 3.21
C TRP A 72 7.67 -9.27 2.56
N SER A 73 7.69 -9.25 1.22
CA SER A 73 7.37 -8.04 0.46
C SER A 73 5.86 -7.79 0.49
N LYS A 74 5.47 -6.60 0.96
CA LYS A 74 4.09 -6.11 0.93
C LYS A 74 3.53 -6.14 -0.49
N ARG A 75 4.30 -5.66 -1.48
CA ARG A 75 3.89 -5.69 -2.88
C ARG A 75 3.64 -7.10 -3.40
N ALA A 76 4.53 -8.04 -3.10
CA ALA A 76 4.35 -9.43 -3.51
C ALA A 76 3.11 -10.06 -2.88
N ILE A 77 2.80 -9.76 -1.62
CA ILE A 77 1.58 -10.23 -0.95
C ILE A 77 0.33 -9.61 -1.57
N LYS A 78 0.32 -8.30 -1.85
CA LYS A 78 -0.79 -7.64 -2.56
C LYS A 78 -1.05 -8.26 -3.92
N GLU A 79 0.01 -8.47 -4.71
CA GLU A 79 -0.10 -9.09 -6.03
C GLU A 79 -0.62 -10.53 -5.92
N TRP A 80 -0.13 -11.30 -4.95
CA TRP A 80 -0.62 -12.64 -4.68
C TRP A 80 -2.11 -12.66 -4.32
N LEU A 81 -2.57 -11.75 -3.44
CA LEU A 81 -3.98 -11.61 -3.04
C LEU A 81 -4.87 -11.25 -4.24
N SER A 82 -4.44 -10.30 -5.09
CA SER A 82 -5.19 -9.90 -6.29
C SER A 82 -5.39 -11.05 -7.28
N ASN A 83 -4.48 -12.03 -7.30
CA ASN A 83 -4.58 -13.22 -8.14
C ASN A 83 -5.47 -14.33 -7.56
N GLN A 84 -6.03 -14.16 -6.35
CA GLN A 84 -6.96 -15.12 -5.74
C GLN A 84 -8.44 -14.78 -6.00
N ILE A 85 -8.71 -13.62 -6.62
CA ILE A 85 -10.07 -13.12 -6.92
C ILE A 85 -10.49 -13.55 -8.33
#